data_AF-A0A2V5TTE3-F1
#
_entry.id   AF-A0A2V5TTE3-F1
#
_cell.length_a   1.000
_cell.length_b   1.000
_cell.length_c   1.000
_cell.angle_alpha   90.00
_cell.angle_beta   90.00
_cell.angle_gamma   90.00
#
_symmetry.space_group_name_H-M   'P 1'
#
loop_
_entity.id
_entity.type
_entity.pdbx_description
1 polymer ?
#
loop_
_entity_poly.entity_id
_entity_poly.type
_entity_poly.pdbx_seq_one_letter_code
_entity_poly.pdbx_strand_id
1 'polypeptide(L)'
;TISSFADTDAGIYSVAVFNPAGSVISKNASVRISKYNIQDALVGYWKLDETSGTLAANAVSGGLAGNVNGTAAWMAGQIANAFSFDGATYMIVSNYTKAAKGIAASAWVNVTAGTASDVIVIQNAQPLLTGSSPRIAGQFQLGLVADLSTGNLSPMAAIGIGPNVARITGTAPFLIGSWHHLAFSADGAQLRLYVDGQQVAVTDYLGDIVPPDIPYLSIGAALNLTDPMDPTSPLATDPTAPNFMSGPVDDAALWTRALTADEISKIFAAGQQHNALTTVVETPPSTPVPITVARAANSITLSWGAGFKLQSTGNLTPPIQWTDVPNAPSSFTANTATGTQFYRLISTP
;
A
#
# COMPACT_ATOMS: atom_id res chain seq x y z
N THR A 1 -22.26 -16.43 11.66
CA THR A 1 -22.57 -15.25 10.84
C THR A 1 -22.03 -14.06 11.59
N ILE A 2 -21.08 -13.33 11.02
CA ILE A 2 -20.66 -12.05 11.59
C ILE A 2 -21.53 -11.01 10.89
N SER A 3 -22.54 -10.50 11.57
CA SER A 3 -23.39 -9.43 11.03
C SER A 3 -23.01 -8.11 11.71
N SER A 4 -22.74 -7.11 10.87
CA SER A 4 -22.38 -5.72 11.20
C SER A 4 -21.06 -5.56 11.96
N PHE A 5 -19.94 -5.59 11.23
CA PHE A 5 -18.65 -5.17 11.80
C PHE A 5 -18.72 -3.70 12.25
N ALA A 6 -18.30 -3.44 13.47
CA ALA A 6 -18.00 -2.11 14.00
C ALA A 6 -16.49 -1.85 13.99
N ASP A 7 -16.07 -0.62 14.30
CA ASP A 7 -14.64 -0.28 14.42
C ASP A 7 -13.90 -1.19 15.42
N THR A 8 -14.60 -1.69 16.45
CA THR A 8 -14.07 -2.64 17.44
C THR A 8 -13.80 -4.04 16.89
N ASP A 9 -14.39 -4.38 15.74
CA ASP A 9 -14.21 -5.67 15.08
C ASP A 9 -13.13 -5.60 13.98
N ALA A 10 -12.44 -4.46 13.82
CA ALA A 10 -11.26 -4.39 12.98
C ALA A 10 -10.08 -5.11 13.65
N GLY A 11 -9.44 -6.03 12.93
CA GLY A 11 -8.37 -6.85 13.49
C GLY A 11 -7.86 -7.93 12.54
N ILE A 12 -6.92 -8.74 13.03
CA ILE A 12 -6.41 -9.90 12.33
C ILE A 12 -7.12 -11.15 12.83
N TYR A 13 -7.70 -11.92 11.92
CA TYR A 13 -8.44 -13.13 12.19
C TYR A 13 -7.75 -14.34 11.57
N SER A 14 -7.76 -15.46 12.29
CA SER A 14 -7.35 -16.77 11.77
C SER A 14 -8.34 -17.82 12.27
N VAL A 15 -8.61 -18.84 11.48
CA VAL A 15 -9.45 -19.98 11.87
C VAL A 15 -8.53 -21.13 12.28
N ALA A 16 -8.70 -21.63 13.50
CA ALA A 16 -8.04 -22.85 13.97
C ALA A 16 -9.03 -24.01 14.02
N VAL A 17 -8.65 -25.16 13.45
CA VAL A 17 -9.42 -26.40 13.49
C VAL A 17 -8.62 -27.43 14.28
N PHE A 18 -9.27 -28.08 15.25
CA PHE A 18 -8.66 -29.06 16.15
C PHE A 18 -9.33 -30.43 16.02
N ASN A 19 -8.55 -31.50 16.13
CA ASN A 19 -9.02 -32.86 16.33
C ASN A 19 -8.04 -33.63 17.23
N PRO A 20 -8.33 -34.88 17.62
CA PRO A 20 -7.41 -35.67 18.46
C PRO A 20 -6.01 -35.91 17.85
N ALA A 21 -5.84 -35.71 16.54
CA ALA A 21 -4.56 -35.86 15.84
C ALA A 21 -3.76 -34.55 15.71
N GLY A 22 -4.34 -33.39 16.05
CA GLY A 22 -3.64 -32.10 16.03
C GLY A 22 -4.52 -30.92 15.64
N SER A 23 -3.87 -29.86 15.16
CA SER A 23 -4.52 -28.61 14.74
C SER A 23 -3.94 -28.02 13.46
N VAL A 24 -4.79 -27.38 12.67
CA VAL A 24 -4.39 -26.56 11.51
C VAL A 24 -4.94 -25.15 11.71
N ILE A 25 -4.13 -24.12 11.40
CA ILE A 25 -4.50 -22.70 11.46
C ILE A 25 -4.49 -22.14 10.04
N SER A 26 -5.50 -21.34 9.68
CA SER A 26 -5.56 -20.65 8.39
C SER A 26 -4.49 -19.57 8.28
N LYS A 27 -4.28 -19.05 7.06
CA LYS A 27 -3.63 -17.75 6.91
C LYS A 27 -4.42 -16.66 7.65
N ASN A 28 -3.71 -15.60 8.04
CA ASN A 28 -4.31 -14.41 8.64
C ASN A 28 -5.17 -13.66 7.61
N ALA A 29 -6.33 -13.18 8.06
CA ALA A 29 -7.19 -12.26 7.32
C ALA A 29 -7.29 -10.95 8.11
N SER A 30 -6.94 -9.84 7.47
CA SER A 30 -7.15 -8.51 8.03
C SER A 30 -8.59 -8.08 7.75
N VAL A 31 -9.33 -7.72 8.80
CA VAL A 31 -10.63 -7.07 8.70
C VAL A 31 -10.47 -5.63 9.11
N ARG A 32 -10.98 -4.72 8.28
CA ARG A 32 -10.96 -3.28 8.55
C ARG A 32 -12.31 -2.68 8.18
N ILE A 33 -12.69 -1.65 8.93
CA ILE A 33 -13.81 -0.78 8.57
C ILE A 33 -13.23 0.37 7.75
N SER A 34 -13.63 0.48 6.48
CA SER A 34 -13.33 1.66 5.67
C SER A 34 -14.40 2.70 5.90
N LYS A 35 -13.99 3.94 6.17
CA LYS A 35 -14.90 5.08 6.32
C LYS A 35 -15.36 5.66 4.98
N TYR A 36 -15.11 4.99 3.85
CA TYR A 36 -15.43 5.46 2.49
C TYR A 36 -15.06 6.92 2.27
N ASN A 37 -13.88 7.30 2.76
CA ASN A 37 -13.33 8.62 2.58
C ASN A 37 -11.83 8.48 2.35
N ILE A 38 -11.37 8.85 1.17
CA ILE A 38 -9.96 8.78 0.81
C ILE A 38 -9.09 9.66 1.72
N GLN A 39 -9.66 10.70 2.32
CA GLN A 39 -8.97 11.61 3.23
C GLN A 39 -8.97 11.11 4.69
N ASP A 40 -9.66 10.01 5.00
CA ASP A 40 -9.61 9.42 6.34
C ASP A 40 -8.17 8.99 6.67
N ALA A 41 -7.67 9.41 7.83
CA ALA A 41 -6.29 9.15 8.28
C ALA A 41 -5.18 9.56 7.28
N LEU A 42 -5.48 10.45 6.33
CA LEU A 42 -4.49 11.12 5.47
C LEU A 42 -3.71 12.12 6.34
N VAL A 43 -2.39 11.96 6.40
CA VAL A 43 -1.51 12.76 7.28
C VAL A 43 -0.47 13.59 6.53
N GLY A 44 -0.23 13.26 5.27
CA GLY A 44 0.62 14.02 4.38
C GLY A 44 0.02 14.04 2.99
N TYR A 45 -0.11 15.22 2.40
CA TYR A 45 -0.49 15.37 1.02
C TYR A 45 0.23 16.58 0.40
N TRP A 46 1.33 16.31 -0.30
CA TRP A 46 2.10 17.29 -1.05
C TRP A 46 1.71 17.19 -2.51
N LYS A 47 0.88 18.13 -2.94
CA LYS A 47 0.47 18.24 -4.35
C LYS A 47 1.65 18.54 -5.26
N LEU A 48 2.63 19.28 -4.74
CA LEU A 48 3.79 19.76 -5.50
C LEU A 48 3.39 20.75 -6.62
N ASP A 49 2.31 21.49 -6.36
CA ASP A 49 1.69 22.47 -7.25
C ASP A 49 2.38 23.85 -7.23
N GLU A 50 3.39 24.04 -6.39
CA GLU A 50 4.09 25.31 -6.28
C GLU A 50 4.79 25.70 -7.58
N THR A 51 4.95 27.01 -7.80
CA THR A 51 5.63 27.56 -8.97
C THR A 51 7.01 28.13 -8.64
N SER A 52 7.34 28.26 -7.35
CA SER A 52 8.61 28.79 -6.86
C SER A 52 8.79 28.51 -5.36
N GLY A 53 9.98 28.78 -4.82
CA GLY A 53 10.29 28.67 -3.40
C GLY A 53 10.79 27.28 -2.99
N THR A 54 11.10 27.14 -1.71
CA THR A 54 11.72 25.94 -1.12
C THR A 54 10.80 25.17 -0.18
N LEU A 55 9.50 25.44 -0.24
CA LEU A 55 8.49 24.78 0.59
C LEU A 55 7.43 24.13 -0.31
N ALA A 56 7.23 22.83 -0.14
CA ALA A 56 6.08 22.09 -0.65
C ALA A 56 4.97 22.11 0.42
N ALA A 57 3.84 22.74 0.15
CA ALA A 57 2.74 22.81 1.10
C ALA A 57 2.13 21.42 1.32
N ASN A 58 1.80 21.13 2.57
CA ASN A 58 0.98 19.97 2.91
C ASN A 58 -0.49 20.40 2.93
N ALA A 59 -1.29 19.83 2.05
CA ALA A 59 -2.70 20.15 1.89
C ALA A 59 -3.59 19.58 3.01
N VAL A 60 -3.05 18.71 3.87
CA VAL A 60 -3.74 18.24 5.09
C VAL A 60 -3.74 19.36 6.13
N SER A 61 -4.88 19.62 6.76
CA SER A 61 -5.00 20.63 7.82
C SER A 61 -4.04 20.35 8.97
N GLY A 62 -3.20 21.34 9.32
CA GLY A 62 -2.16 21.19 10.35
C GLY A 62 -0.96 20.34 9.93
N GLY A 63 -0.91 19.89 8.67
CA GLY A 63 0.20 19.14 8.12
C GLY A 63 1.46 19.99 7.94
N LEU A 64 2.63 19.35 8.06
CA LEU A 64 3.92 20.02 7.95
C LEU A 64 4.41 20.02 6.49
N ALA A 65 4.92 21.17 6.05
CA ALA A 65 5.48 21.36 4.71
C ALA A 65 6.76 20.53 4.49
N GLY A 66 7.00 20.15 3.23
CA GLY A 66 8.27 19.59 2.79
C GLY A 66 9.27 20.71 2.50
N ASN A 67 10.44 20.67 3.13
CA ASN A 67 11.52 21.63 2.88
C ASN A 67 12.44 21.09 1.79
N VAL A 68 12.56 21.83 0.70
CA VAL A 68 13.49 21.54 -0.38
C VAL A 68 14.93 21.80 0.09
N ASN A 69 15.79 20.79 -0.08
CA ASN A 69 17.22 20.87 0.13
C ASN A 69 17.90 20.72 -1.23
N GLY A 70 18.61 21.75 -1.67
CA GLY A 70 19.16 21.84 -3.03
C GLY A 70 18.49 22.94 -3.85
N THR A 71 18.54 22.80 -5.18
CA THR A 71 17.96 23.79 -6.10
C THR A 71 16.51 23.43 -6.38
N ALA A 72 15.58 24.32 -6.00
CA ALA A 72 14.16 24.09 -6.27
C ALA A 72 13.86 24.12 -7.78
N ALA A 73 13.19 23.09 -8.29
CA ALA A 73 12.82 22.96 -9.70
C ALA A 73 11.36 22.54 -9.84
N TRP A 74 10.47 23.54 -9.92
CA TRP A 74 9.04 23.35 -10.16
C TRP A 74 8.75 23.35 -11.66
N MET A 75 7.90 22.43 -12.12
CA MET A 75 7.55 22.27 -13.54
C MET A 75 6.13 21.76 -13.73
N ALA A 76 5.65 21.69 -14.97
CA ALA A 76 4.35 21.05 -15.26
C ALA A 76 4.39 19.57 -14.86
N GLY A 77 3.34 19.12 -14.16
CA GLY A 77 3.23 17.80 -13.56
C GLY A 77 2.25 16.87 -14.26
N GLN A 78 2.00 15.73 -13.62
CA GLN A 78 0.89 14.84 -13.97
C GLN A 78 -0.45 15.48 -13.58
N ILE A 79 -0.51 16.25 -12.50
CA ILE A 79 -1.67 16.98 -12.02
C ILE A 79 -1.17 18.41 -11.76
N ALA A 80 -1.57 19.37 -12.60
CA ALA A 80 -1.09 20.75 -12.53
C ALA A 80 0.45 20.87 -12.53
N ASN A 81 1.15 21.07 -11.40
CA ASN A 81 2.62 21.14 -11.34
C ASN A 81 3.24 19.96 -10.59
N ALA A 82 4.55 19.81 -10.71
CA ALA A 82 5.36 18.79 -10.07
C ALA A 82 6.70 19.38 -9.60
N PHE A 83 7.35 18.67 -8.68
CA PHE A 83 8.73 18.96 -8.32
C PHE A 83 9.68 18.02 -9.04
N SER A 84 10.69 18.57 -9.73
CA SER A 84 11.73 17.82 -10.43
C SER A 84 12.97 17.66 -9.58
N PHE A 85 13.33 16.41 -9.27
CA PHE A 85 14.59 16.10 -8.59
C PHE A 85 15.73 15.96 -9.61
N ASP A 86 16.93 16.43 -9.26
CA ASP A 86 18.10 16.48 -10.15
C ASP A 86 19.18 15.43 -9.82
N GLY A 87 18.87 14.47 -8.94
CA GLY A 87 19.85 13.51 -8.45
C GLY A 87 20.74 14.01 -7.30
N ALA A 88 20.48 15.21 -6.77
CA ALA A 88 21.15 15.75 -5.58
C ALA A 88 20.17 16.47 -4.62
N THR A 89 19.07 16.98 -5.17
CA THR A 89 17.99 17.66 -4.47
C THR A 89 17.06 16.63 -3.81
N TYR A 90 16.51 16.97 -2.65
CA TYR A 90 15.54 16.15 -1.92
C TYR A 90 14.66 17.03 -1.03
N MET A 91 13.57 16.47 -0.50
CA MET A 91 12.75 17.17 0.50
C MET A 91 12.79 16.48 1.85
N ILE A 92 12.70 17.29 2.92
CA ILE A 92 12.54 16.84 4.30
C ILE A 92 11.22 17.36 4.85
N VAL A 93 10.40 16.45 5.35
CA VAL A 93 9.24 16.77 6.19
C VAL A 93 9.62 16.42 7.62
N SER A 94 9.75 17.43 8.47
CA SER A 94 10.02 17.22 9.89
C SER A 94 8.76 16.77 10.61
N ASN A 95 8.93 15.97 11.67
CA ASN A 95 7.90 15.51 12.60
C ASN A 95 6.60 15.00 11.94
N TYR A 96 6.74 14.14 10.93
CA TYR A 96 5.58 13.54 10.26
C TYR A 96 4.78 12.64 11.23
N THR A 97 3.47 12.53 11.01
CA THR A 97 2.61 11.65 11.80
C THR A 97 2.87 10.18 11.47
N LYS A 98 3.31 9.40 12.48
CA LYS A 98 3.70 8.00 12.34
C LYS A 98 2.49 7.06 12.33
N ALA A 99 2.56 6.02 11.50
CA ALA A 99 1.59 4.92 11.53
C ALA A 99 1.86 3.93 12.67
N ALA A 100 0.85 3.14 13.06
CA ALA A 100 1.00 2.08 14.06
C ALA A 100 0.33 0.76 13.65
N LYS A 101 -0.86 0.83 13.03
CA LYS A 101 -1.65 -0.37 12.69
C LYS A 101 -1.80 -0.62 11.19
N GLY A 102 -1.57 0.40 10.37
CA GLY A 102 -1.64 0.34 8.93
C GLY A 102 -1.03 1.60 8.35
N ILE A 103 -0.50 1.50 7.14
CA ILE A 103 0.14 2.61 6.45
C ILE A 103 -0.04 2.43 4.97
N ALA A 104 -0.15 3.53 4.25
CA ALA A 104 -0.09 3.55 2.80
C ALA A 104 0.60 4.83 2.35
N ALA A 105 1.28 4.76 1.22
CA ALA A 105 1.82 5.95 0.57
C ALA A 105 1.67 5.81 -0.95
N SER A 106 1.55 6.94 -1.63
CA SER A 106 1.50 6.99 -3.08
C SER A 106 2.18 8.24 -3.62
N ALA A 107 2.62 8.18 -4.87
CA ALA A 107 3.03 9.34 -5.65
C ALA A 107 2.93 9.02 -7.14
N TRP A 108 2.68 10.05 -7.95
CA TRP A 108 3.02 10.00 -9.36
C TRP A 108 4.51 10.24 -9.51
N VAL A 109 5.18 9.41 -10.31
CA VAL A 109 6.62 9.48 -10.52
C VAL A 109 6.96 9.32 -11.99
N ASN A 110 7.90 10.12 -12.47
CA ASN A 110 8.54 9.94 -13.77
C ASN A 110 10.06 9.95 -13.56
N VAL A 111 10.64 8.76 -13.51
CA VAL A 111 12.09 8.61 -13.33
C VAL A 111 12.80 8.85 -14.65
N THR A 112 13.87 9.63 -14.61
CA THR A 112 14.65 10.03 -15.78
C THR A 112 15.21 8.80 -16.50
N ALA A 113 15.11 8.79 -17.84
CA ALA A 113 15.65 7.72 -18.66
C ALA A 113 17.16 7.50 -18.42
N GLY A 114 17.59 6.24 -18.37
CA GLY A 114 19.00 5.89 -18.11
C GLY A 114 19.39 5.81 -16.63
N THR A 115 18.45 6.04 -15.70
CA THR A 115 18.68 5.75 -14.27
C THR A 115 18.92 4.26 -14.08
N ALA A 116 20.08 3.90 -13.50
CA ALA A 116 20.53 2.52 -13.33
C ALA A 116 20.95 2.19 -11.88
N SER A 117 20.45 2.98 -10.93
CA SER A 117 20.65 2.80 -9.48
C SER A 117 19.31 2.73 -8.76
N ASP A 118 19.33 2.28 -7.52
CA ASP A 118 18.16 2.36 -6.63
C ASP A 118 17.66 3.81 -6.54
N VAL A 119 16.33 3.97 -6.44
CA VAL A 119 15.65 5.27 -6.36
C VAL A 119 14.72 5.25 -5.16
N ILE A 120 14.86 6.25 -4.28
CA ILE A 120 13.89 6.51 -3.22
C ILE A 120 12.91 7.58 -3.67
N VAL A 121 11.62 7.24 -3.65
CA VAL A 121 10.53 8.19 -3.90
C VAL A 121 10.13 8.83 -2.58
N ILE A 122 9.74 8.03 -1.60
CA ILE A 122 9.32 8.50 -0.28
C ILE A 122 9.72 7.47 0.79
N GLN A 123 10.29 7.95 1.89
CA GLN A 123 10.88 7.09 2.91
C GLN A 123 10.82 7.69 4.31
N ASN A 124 10.59 6.83 5.29
CA ASN A 124 11.11 7.01 6.63
C ASN A 124 11.98 5.78 6.93
N ALA A 125 13.30 5.89 6.74
CA ALA A 125 14.23 4.83 7.12
C ALA A 125 15.68 5.25 7.21
N GLN A 126 16.41 4.60 8.12
CA GLN A 126 17.85 4.40 8.09
C GLN A 126 18.21 3.35 7.01
N PRO A 127 19.46 3.30 6.52
CA PRO A 127 19.84 3.32 5.09
C PRO A 127 19.10 2.32 4.20
N LEU A 128 18.81 1.13 4.73
CA LEU A 128 17.75 0.25 4.26
C LEU A 128 17.15 -0.44 5.47
N LEU A 129 15.86 -0.72 5.43
CA LEU A 129 15.22 -1.61 6.39
C LEU A 129 15.89 -3.00 6.26
N THR A 130 16.85 -3.29 7.16
CA THR A 130 17.61 -4.55 7.22
C THR A 130 17.39 -5.18 8.60
N GLY A 131 16.83 -6.40 8.63
CA GLY A 131 16.27 -7.02 9.84
C GLY A 131 17.27 -7.58 10.86
N SER A 132 18.45 -6.97 11.04
CA SER A 132 19.52 -7.58 11.85
C SER A 132 20.43 -6.61 12.63
N SER A 133 20.05 -5.34 12.80
CA SER A 133 20.90 -4.36 13.50
C SER A 133 20.22 -3.80 14.76
N PRO A 134 20.96 -3.51 15.85
CA PRO A 134 20.41 -2.84 17.05
C PRO A 134 20.08 -1.35 16.81
N ARG A 135 19.87 -0.96 15.55
CA ARG A 135 19.69 0.41 15.09
C ARG A 135 18.22 0.78 15.17
N ILE A 136 17.96 2.07 15.31
CA ILE A 136 16.62 2.64 15.08
C ILE A 136 16.22 2.31 13.64
N ALA A 137 15.22 1.43 13.47
CA ALA A 137 14.67 1.12 12.16
C ALA A 137 13.69 2.21 11.73
N GLY A 138 13.68 2.50 10.43
CA GLY A 138 12.61 3.26 9.82
C GLY A 138 11.24 2.61 9.89
N GLN A 139 10.24 3.33 9.43
CA GLN A 139 8.89 2.82 9.27
C GLN A 139 8.65 2.21 7.89
N PHE A 140 9.09 2.86 6.81
CA PHE A 140 8.76 2.42 5.46
C PHE A 140 9.68 2.98 4.37
N GLN A 141 9.63 2.32 3.21
CA GLN A 141 10.27 2.77 1.97
C GLN A 141 9.32 2.51 0.80
N LEU A 142 9.23 3.47 -0.12
CA LEU A 142 8.64 3.30 -1.44
C LEU A 142 9.64 3.84 -2.48
N GLY A 143 9.94 3.03 -3.48
CA GLY A 143 10.96 3.38 -4.46
C GLY A 143 11.11 2.34 -5.55
N LEU A 144 12.26 2.38 -6.22
CA LEU A 144 12.65 1.42 -7.24
C LEU A 144 14.00 0.80 -6.86
N VAL A 145 14.20 -0.47 -7.17
CA VAL A 145 15.47 -1.18 -7.01
C VAL A 145 16.06 -1.50 -8.38
N ALA A 146 17.35 -1.26 -8.55
CA ALA A 146 18.06 -1.57 -9.78
C ALA A 146 18.51 -3.04 -9.81
N ASP A 147 18.19 -3.71 -10.90
CA ASP A 147 18.83 -4.97 -11.25
C ASP A 147 20.11 -4.67 -12.03
N LEU A 148 21.27 -4.82 -11.37
CA LEU A 148 22.58 -4.56 -11.98
C LEU A 148 22.92 -5.50 -13.14
N SER A 149 22.21 -6.63 -13.27
CA SER A 149 22.42 -7.58 -14.37
C SER A 149 21.68 -7.19 -15.64
N THR A 150 20.50 -6.56 -15.51
CA THR A 150 19.65 -6.17 -16.64
C THR A 150 19.62 -4.66 -16.89
N GLY A 151 20.03 -3.85 -15.92
CA GLY A 151 19.91 -2.39 -15.92
C GLY A 151 18.47 -1.90 -15.68
N ASN A 152 17.52 -2.81 -15.43
CA ASN A 152 16.12 -2.46 -15.20
C ASN A 152 15.90 -1.97 -13.77
N LEU A 153 14.91 -1.09 -13.61
CA LEU A 153 14.36 -0.73 -12.31
C LEU A 153 13.10 -1.56 -12.05
N SER A 154 12.90 -2.03 -10.83
CA SER A 154 11.67 -2.70 -10.39
C SER A 154 11.05 -1.96 -9.22
N PRO A 155 9.72 -1.82 -9.15
CA PRO A 155 9.08 -1.13 -8.04
C PRO A 155 9.29 -1.90 -6.73
N MET A 156 9.48 -1.19 -5.63
CA MET A 156 9.78 -1.76 -4.33
C MET A 156 9.03 -1.02 -3.22
N ALA A 157 8.57 -1.79 -2.23
CA ALA A 157 8.15 -1.26 -0.95
C ALA A 157 8.72 -2.06 0.21
N ALA A 158 8.90 -1.42 1.35
CA ALA A 158 9.21 -2.10 2.60
C ALA A 158 8.56 -1.40 3.80
N ILE A 159 8.30 -2.16 4.86
CA ILE A 159 7.85 -1.65 6.17
C ILE A 159 8.64 -2.29 7.31
N GLY A 160 8.86 -1.52 8.38
CA GLY A 160 9.41 -2.00 9.64
C GLY A 160 8.33 -2.63 10.52
N ILE A 161 8.60 -3.83 11.05
CA ILE A 161 7.67 -4.65 11.85
C ILE A 161 8.41 -5.27 13.05
N GLY A 162 8.84 -4.43 14.00
CA GLY A 162 9.69 -4.85 15.11
C GLY A 162 11.14 -5.08 14.66
N PRO A 163 11.85 -6.12 15.13
CA PRO A 163 13.22 -6.40 14.66
C PRO A 163 13.26 -6.83 13.19
N ASN A 164 12.10 -7.09 12.58
CA ASN A 164 11.96 -7.61 11.23
C ASN A 164 11.51 -6.51 10.24
N VAL A 165 11.65 -6.85 8.96
CA VAL A 165 11.26 -6.01 7.83
C VAL A 165 10.46 -6.86 6.86
N ALA A 166 9.29 -6.36 6.45
CA ALA A 166 8.60 -6.90 5.28
C ALA A 166 9.01 -6.08 4.06
N ARG A 167 9.64 -6.72 3.08
CA ARG A 167 10.08 -6.10 1.82
C ARG A 167 9.46 -6.82 0.64
N ILE A 168 9.13 -6.07 -0.38
CA ILE A 168 8.55 -6.60 -1.61
C ILE A 168 9.02 -5.83 -2.83
N THR A 169 9.26 -6.57 -3.92
CA THR A 169 9.63 -6.04 -5.23
C THR A 169 8.67 -6.56 -6.28
N GLY A 170 8.26 -5.71 -7.22
CA GLY A 170 7.48 -6.12 -8.39
C GLY A 170 8.30 -7.02 -9.32
N THR A 171 7.63 -7.94 -10.01
CA THR A 171 8.30 -8.89 -10.93
C THR A 171 8.48 -8.34 -12.33
N ALA A 172 7.76 -7.28 -12.70
CA ALA A 172 7.89 -6.62 -13.99
C ALA A 172 8.77 -5.37 -13.86
N PRO A 173 9.62 -5.06 -14.86
CA PRO A 173 10.35 -3.80 -14.92
C PRO A 173 9.40 -2.59 -14.86
N PHE A 174 9.82 -1.57 -14.14
CA PHE A 174 9.22 -0.26 -14.11
C PHE A 174 9.63 0.52 -15.36
N LEU A 175 8.66 1.05 -16.10
CA LEU A 175 8.94 1.85 -17.29
C LEU A 175 9.35 3.26 -16.88
N ILE A 176 10.54 3.69 -17.31
CA ILE A 176 11.12 5.00 -17.00
C ILE A 176 10.88 5.99 -18.16
N GLY A 177 10.93 7.29 -17.87
CA GLY A 177 10.67 8.36 -18.84
C GLY A 177 9.20 8.68 -19.08
N SER A 178 8.28 8.04 -18.34
CA SER A 178 6.84 8.30 -18.33
C SER A 178 6.29 8.38 -16.92
N TRP A 179 5.17 9.08 -16.76
CA TRP A 179 4.44 9.13 -15.50
C TRP A 179 3.79 7.78 -15.19
N HIS A 180 4.04 7.29 -13.99
CA HIS A 180 3.36 6.13 -13.41
C HIS A 180 2.94 6.44 -11.98
N HIS A 181 1.83 5.85 -11.54
CA HIS A 181 1.40 5.95 -10.15
C HIS A 181 1.98 4.80 -9.35
N LEU A 182 2.87 5.09 -8.40
CA LEU A 182 3.50 4.13 -7.51
C LEU A 182 2.85 4.22 -6.13
N ALA A 183 2.41 3.09 -5.57
CA ALA A 183 1.81 3.07 -4.24
C ALA A 183 2.08 1.77 -3.49
N PHE A 184 2.01 1.83 -2.16
CA PHE A 184 1.95 0.65 -1.33
C PHE A 184 0.89 0.78 -0.25
N SER A 185 0.41 -0.36 0.26
CA SER A 185 -0.53 -0.42 1.37
C SER A 185 -0.22 -1.61 2.26
N ALA A 186 -0.13 -1.37 3.57
CA ALA A 186 0.11 -2.39 4.58
C ALA A 186 -0.97 -2.39 5.65
N ASP A 187 -1.59 -3.56 5.84
CA ASP A 187 -2.84 -3.73 6.57
C ASP A 187 -2.72 -4.57 7.85
N GLY A 188 -1.54 -4.65 8.44
CA GLY A 188 -1.25 -5.46 9.64
C GLY A 188 -1.10 -6.96 9.36
N ALA A 189 -1.35 -7.41 8.12
CA ALA A 189 -1.12 -8.80 7.72
C ALA A 189 -0.40 -8.93 6.38
N GLN A 190 -0.61 -8.00 5.46
CA GLN A 190 -0.06 -8.02 4.11
C GLN A 190 0.45 -6.65 3.70
N LEU A 191 1.64 -6.63 3.09
CA LEU A 191 2.19 -5.50 2.38
C LEU A 191 1.93 -5.73 0.89
N ARG A 192 1.24 -4.77 0.25
CA ARG A 192 0.89 -4.80 -1.17
C ARG A 192 1.53 -3.62 -1.89
N LEU A 193 2.06 -3.89 -3.08
CA LEU A 193 2.70 -2.92 -3.95
C LEU A 193 1.88 -2.77 -5.23
N TYR A 194 1.73 -1.52 -5.68
CA TYR A 194 0.88 -1.15 -6.80
C TYR A 194 1.63 -0.26 -7.79
N VAL A 195 1.40 -0.50 -9.07
CA VAL A 195 1.77 0.39 -10.18
C VAL A 195 0.52 0.62 -11.01
N ASP A 196 0.22 1.87 -11.32
CA ASP A 196 -0.92 2.26 -12.18
C ASP A 196 -2.26 1.67 -11.74
N GLY A 197 -2.50 1.70 -10.42
CA GLY A 197 -3.72 1.17 -9.82
C GLY A 197 -3.79 -0.36 -9.71
N GLN A 198 -2.83 -1.09 -10.29
CA GLN A 198 -2.80 -2.55 -10.29
C GLN A 198 -1.83 -3.09 -9.24
N GLN A 199 -2.25 -4.11 -8.48
CA GLN A 199 -1.36 -4.78 -7.53
C GLN A 199 -0.31 -5.60 -8.30
N VAL A 200 0.96 -5.22 -8.17
CA VAL A 200 2.08 -5.91 -8.85
C VAL A 200 2.78 -6.93 -7.96
N ALA A 201 2.61 -6.83 -6.63
CA ALA A 201 3.18 -7.78 -5.69
C ALA A 201 2.45 -7.75 -4.33
N VAL A 202 2.46 -8.87 -3.60
CA VAL A 202 2.01 -8.97 -2.19
C VAL A 202 2.92 -9.89 -1.37
N THR A 203 3.14 -9.57 -0.09
CA THR A 203 3.81 -10.44 0.88
C THR A 203 3.07 -10.43 2.21
N ASP A 204 3.01 -11.59 2.87
CA ASP A 204 2.45 -11.75 4.21
C ASP A 204 3.50 -11.28 5.24
N TYR A 205 3.05 -10.68 6.34
CA TYR A 205 3.90 -10.35 7.48
C TYR A 205 3.17 -10.53 8.81
N LEU A 206 3.96 -10.60 9.89
CA LEU A 206 3.45 -10.74 11.26
C LEU A 206 3.99 -9.62 12.13
N GLY A 207 3.10 -9.02 12.93
CA GLY A 207 3.43 -7.96 13.87
C GLY A 207 2.85 -6.61 13.49
N ASP A 208 2.81 -5.71 14.47
CA ASP A 208 2.40 -4.33 14.26
C ASP A 208 3.48 -3.53 13.54
N ILE A 209 3.05 -2.45 12.87
CA ILE A 209 3.97 -1.48 12.30
C ILE A 209 4.51 -0.68 13.48
N VAL A 210 5.78 -0.86 13.81
CA VAL A 210 6.37 -0.16 14.95
C VAL A 210 6.58 1.31 14.58
N PRO A 211 6.09 2.26 15.39
CA PRO A 211 6.41 3.66 15.19
C PRO A 211 7.93 3.87 15.32
N PRO A 212 8.60 4.47 14.33
CA PRO A 212 10.04 4.65 14.36
C PRO A 212 10.39 5.78 15.33
N ASP A 213 11.60 5.79 15.89
CA ASP A 213 12.10 6.98 16.59
C ASP A 213 12.55 8.08 15.62
N ILE A 214 12.72 7.73 14.33
CA ILE A 214 13.07 8.64 13.23
C ILE A 214 11.96 9.68 13.02
N PRO A 215 12.18 10.98 13.31
CA PRO A 215 11.14 11.98 13.34
C PRO A 215 10.96 12.70 12.00
N TYR A 216 11.40 12.14 10.87
CA TYR A 216 11.36 12.81 9.57
C TYR A 216 10.89 11.88 8.46
N LEU A 217 10.40 12.47 7.39
CA LEU A 217 10.10 11.81 6.13
C LEU A 217 10.97 12.46 5.05
N SER A 218 11.61 11.65 4.20
CA SER A 218 12.33 12.12 3.03
C SER A 218 11.55 11.82 1.75
N ILE A 219 11.65 12.73 0.78
CA ILE A 219 11.15 12.54 -0.59
C ILE A 219 12.33 12.79 -1.53
N GLY A 220 12.58 11.84 -2.45
CA GLY A 220 13.62 11.95 -3.47
C GLY A 220 15.04 11.51 -3.06
N ALA A 221 15.27 11.06 -1.82
CA ALA A 221 16.56 10.51 -1.38
C ALA A 221 16.45 9.64 -0.12
N ALA A 222 17.42 8.73 0.07
CA ALA A 222 17.66 8.05 1.34
C ALA A 222 18.41 8.98 2.31
N LEU A 223 17.75 9.34 3.42
CA LEU A 223 18.32 10.17 4.49
C LEU A 223 18.48 9.39 5.79
N ASN A 224 19.64 9.55 6.41
CA ASN A 224 20.05 8.87 7.63
C ASN A 224 20.33 9.86 8.75
N LEU A 225 19.99 9.47 9.98
CA LEU A 225 20.65 10.01 11.17
C LEU A 225 22.18 9.81 11.07
N THR A 226 22.96 10.84 11.35
CA THR A 226 24.44 10.72 11.36
C THR A 226 24.95 9.78 12.45
N ASP A 227 24.22 9.67 13.56
CA ASP A 227 24.38 8.62 14.57
C ASP A 227 23.10 7.76 14.60
N PRO A 228 23.16 6.49 14.17
CA PRO A 228 22.01 5.60 14.10
C PRO A 228 21.48 5.13 15.47
N MET A 229 22.14 5.50 16.57
CA MET A 229 21.71 5.23 17.95
C MET A 229 21.12 6.45 18.65
N ASP A 230 21.21 7.63 18.04
CA ASP A 230 20.71 8.89 18.60
C ASP A 230 19.63 9.49 17.67
N PRO A 231 18.34 9.45 18.04
CA PRO A 231 17.26 10.02 17.24
C PRO A 231 17.32 11.54 17.11
N THR A 232 18.17 12.21 17.90
CA THR A 232 18.41 13.66 17.85
C THR A 232 19.57 14.05 16.91
N SER A 233 20.29 13.06 16.40
CA SER A 233 21.42 13.28 15.50
C SER A 233 21.00 13.97 14.20
N PRO A 234 21.85 14.85 13.62
CA PRO A 234 21.56 15.49 12.34
C PRO A 234 21.21 14.51 11.22
N LEU A 235 20.51 15.04 10.24
CA LEU A 235 20.20 14.35 9.01
C LEU A 235 21.28 14.54 7.96
N ALA A 236 21.68 13.45 7.32
CA ALA A 236 22.53 13.48 6.14
C ALA A 236 22.05 12.44 5.12
N THR A 237 22.31 12.70 3.84
CA THR A 237 22.20 11.68 2.80
C THR A 237 23.09 10.49 3.12
N ASP A 238 22.69 9.28 2.73
CA ASP A 238 23.59 8.13 2.84
C ASP A 238 24.91 8.40 2.10
N PRO A 239 26.08 8.25 2.74
CA PRO A 239 27.36 8.59 2.14
C PRO A 239 27.80 7.60 1.05
N THR A 240 27.14 6.44 0.93
CA THR A 240 27.50 5.34 0.03
C THR A 240 26.44 5.05 -1.03
N ALA A 241 25.16 5.19 -0.68
CA ALA A 241 24.01 4.89 -1.52
C ALA A 241 22.86 5.84 -1.20
N PRO A 242 22.97 7.13 -1.55
CA PRO A 242 21.92 8.12 -1.27
C PRO A 242 20.64 7.87 -2.07
N ASN A 243 20.69 7.00 -3.09
CA ASN A 243 19.55 6.53 -3.88
C ASN A 243 18.66 7.68 -4.35
N PHE A 244 19.31 8.74 -4.84
CA PHE A 244 18.63 9.95 -5.27
C PHE A 244 17.67 9.67 -6.42
N MET A 245 16.55 10.35 -6.37
CA MET A 245 15.65 10.46 -7.50
C MET A 245 16.17 11.49 -8.50
N SER A 246 16.03 11.17 -9.78
CA SER A 246 16.16 12.11 -10.89
C SER A 246 14.88 12.08 -11.71
N GLY A 247 14.22 13.22 -11.88
CA GLY A 247 12.95 13.38 -12.59
C GLY A 247 11.81 13.84 -11.67
N PRO A 248 10.63 14.13 -12.25
CA PRO A 248 9.54 14.74 -11.49
C PRO A 248 8.71 13.76 -10.65
N VAL A 249 8.24 14.27 -9.51
CA VAL A 249 7.26 13.67 -8.61
C VAL A 249 6.09 14.62 -8.44
N ASP A 250 4.90 14.04 -8.30
CA ASP A 250 3.64 14.76 -8.16
C ASP A 250 2.67 13.98 -7.24
N ASP A 251 1.72 14.68 -6.64
CA ASP A 251 0.61 14.15 -5.81
C ASP A 251 1.07 13.15 -4.72
N ALA A 252 2.16 13.47 -4.02
CA ALA A 252 2.75 12.60 -3.00
C ALA A 252 1.91 12.59 -1.72
N ALA A 253 1.53 11.41 -1.24
CA ALA A 253 0.60 11.26 -0.13
C ALA A 253 0.97 10.13 0.85
N LEU A 254 0.56 10.29 2.11
CA LEU A 254 0.81 9.36 3.21
C LEU A 254 -0.43 9.23 4.11
N TRP A 255 -0.83 7.99 4.38
CA TRP A 255 -1.92 7.63 5.28
C TRP A 255 -1.41 6.82 6.48
N THR A 256 -2.03 7.01 7.63
CA THR A 256 -1.84 6.17 8.84
C THR A 256 -2.86 5.03 8.93
N ARG A 257 -3.40 4.64 7.76
CA ARG A 257 -4.22 3.46 7.54
C ARG A 257 -3.79 2.77 6.25
N ALA A 258 -4.19 1.52 6.08
CA ALA A 258 -4.11 0.84 4.79
C ALA A 258 -5.16 1.42 3.83
N LEU A 259 -4.78 1.55 2.56
CA LEU A 259 -5.73 1.73 1.45
C LEU A 259 -6.10 0.38 0.85
N THR A 260 -7.33 0.25 0.37
CA THR A 260 -7.82 -0.89 -0.41
C THR A 260 -7.33 -0.82 -1.86
N ALA A 261 -7.41 -1.93 -2.58
CA ALA A 261 -7.08 -1.95 -4.02
C ALA A 261 -8.02 -1.04 -4.84
N ASP A 262 -9.29 -0.92 -4.43
CA ASP A 262 -10.27 -0.06 -5.10
C ASP A 262 -9.94 1.43 -4.91
N GLU A 263 -9.60 1.84 -3.68
CA GLU A 263 -9.13 3.21 -3.38
C GLU A 263 -7.89 3.58 -4.21
N ILE A 264 -6.89 2.68 -4.29
CA ILE A 264 -5.67 2.92 -5.07
C ILE A 264 -5.97 3.02 -6.57
N SER A 265 -6.84 2.15 -7.08
CA SER A 265 -7.29 2.18 -8.48
C SER A 265 -8.01 3.49 -8.83
N LYS A 266 -8.86 4.00 -7.91
CA LYS A 266 -9.57 5.27 -8.08
C LYS A 266 -8.64 6.48 -8.00
N ILE A 267 -7.64 6.49 -7.11
CA ILE A 267 -6.60 7.52 -7.09
C ILE A 267 -5.89 7.58 -8.45
N PHE A 268 -5.46 6.43 -8.96
CA PHE A 268 -4.83 6.35 -10.28
C PHE A 268 -5.75 6.86 -11.39
N ALA A 269 -7.01 6.43 -11.42
CA ALA A 269 -7.98 6.84 -12.43
C ALA A 269 -8.28 8.35 -12.39
N ALA A 270 -8.30 8.96 -11.19
CA ALA A 270 -8.44 10.40 -11.02
C ALA A 270 -7.21 11.13 -11.58
N GLY A 271 -5.99 10.69 -11.24
CA GLY A 271 -4.76 11.32 -11.74
C GLY A 271 -4.54 11.17 -13.25
N GLN A 272 -5.04 10.09 -13.87
CA GLN A 272 -5.09 9.97 -15.34
C GLN A 272 -5.98 11.03 -16.00
N GLN A 273 -6.95 11.58 -15.25
CA GLN A 273 -7.79 12.70 -15.68
C GLN A 273 -7.26 14.04 -15.17
N HIS A 274 -6.01 14.08 -14.69
CA HIS A 274 -5.39 15.27 -14.09
C HIS A 274 -6.15 15.81 -12.87
N ASN A 275 -6.86 14.93 -12.14
CA ASN A 275 -7.59 15.28 -10.93
C ASN A 275 -6.81 14.81 -9.69
N ALA A 276 -6.70 15.70 -8.70
CA ALA A 276 -6.11 15.44 -7.39
C ALA A 276 -6.78 14.28 -6.65
N LEU A 277 -6.02 13.52 -5.85
CA LEU A 277 -6.59 12.41 -5.05
C LEU A 277 -7.78 12.83 -4.17
N THR A 278 -7.84 14.09 -3.73
CA THR A 278 -8.94 14.58 -2.88
C THR A 278 -10.30 14.63 -3.59
N THR A 279 -10.32 14.50 -4.93
CA THR A 279 -11.56 14.40 -5.70
C THR A 279 -12.08 12.97 -5.80
N VAL A 280 -11.32 11.97 -5.32
CA VAL A 280 -11.76 10.57 -5.32
C VAL A 280 -12.96 10.42 -4.40
N VAL A 281 -14.06 9.92 -4.97
CA VAL A 281 -15.28 9.60 -4.25
C VAL A 281 -15.36 8.09 -4.07
N GLU A 282 -15.33 7.66 -2.81
CA GLU A 282 -15.58 6.27 -2.46
C GLU A 282 -17.08 6.03 -2.37
N THR A 283 -17.61 5.20 -3.27
CA THR A 283 -18.98 4.71 -3.17
C THR A 283 -18.97 3.45 -2.32
N PRO A 284 -19.75 3.38 -1.23
CA PRO A 284 -19.98 2.11 -0.55
C PRO A 284 -20.46 1.07 -1.58
N PRO A 285 -20.06 -0.20 -1.46
CA PRO A 285 -20.74 -1.27 -2.15
C PRO A 285 -22.23 -1.11 -1.85
N SER A 286 -23.06 -1.09 -2.90
CA SER A 286 -24.52 -1.10 -2.71
C SER A 286 -24.86 -2.22 -1.74
N THR A 287 -25.70 -1.89 -0.74
CA THR A 287 -26.24 -2.75 0.35
C THR A 287 -25.60 -4.15 0.43
N PRO A 288 -24.90 -4.49 1.53
CA PRO A 288 -24.12 -5.73 1.63
C PRO A 288 -24.92 -6.92 1.13
N VAL A 289 -24.39 -7.61 0.12
CA VAL A 289 -24.99 -8.82 -0.44
C VAL A 289 -25.08 -9.84 0.70
N PRO A 290 -26.26 -10.11 1.26
CA PRO A 290 -26.33 -10.95 2.44
C PRO A 290 -26.24 -12.39 1.97
N ILE A 291 -25.02 -12.93 1.88
CA ILE A 291 -24.87 -14.38 1.79
C ILE A 291 -25.19 -14.96 3.17
N THR A 292 -26.30 -15.67 3.24
CA THR A 292 -26.69 -16.44 4.42
C THR A 292 -26.12 -17.84 4.28
N VAL A 293 -25.50 -18.33 5.35
CA VAL A 293 -24.94 -19.69 5.41
C VAL A 293 -25.67 -20.47 6.49
N ALA A 294 -26.36 -21.54 6.11
CA ALA A 294 -26.99 -22.50 7.02
C ALA A 294 -26.25 -23.84 6.94
N ARG A 295 -25.93 -24.43 8.09
CA ARG A 295 -25.22 -25.72 8.17
C ARG A 295 -26.16 -26.81 8.69
N ALA A 296 -26.15 -27.96 8.03
CA ALA A 296 -26.75 -29.20 8.52
C ALA A 296 -25.64 -30.25 8.73
N ALA A 297 -26.02 -31.46 9.18
CA ALA A 297 -25.07 -32.52 9.51
C ALA A 297 -24.06 -32.81 8.39
N ASN A 298 -24.55 -32.89 7.14
CA ASN A 298 -23.75 -33.24 5.95
C ASN A 298 -23.88 -32.22 4.80
N SER A 299 -24.36 -31.01 5.08
CA SER A 299 -24.53 -30.00 4.03
C SER A 299 -24.38 -28.57 4.52
N ILE A 300 -24.06 -27.69 3.58
CA ILE A 300 -24.10 -26.23 3.76
C ILE A 300 -25.03 -25.67 2.69
N THR A 301 -25.98 -24.84 3.11
CA THR A 301 -26.85 -24.07 2.23
C THR A 301 -26.38 -22.61 2.25
N LEU A 302 -26.08 -22.08 1.06
CA LEU A 302 -25.78 -20.69 0.79
C LEU A 302 -27.05 -20.04 0.23
N SER A 303 -27.39 -18.83 0.63
CA SER A 303 -28.54 -18.08 0.07
C SER A 303 -28.24 -16.59 -0.03
N TRP A 304 -28.77 -15.90 -1.05
CA TRP A 304 -28.46 -14.49 -1.35
C TRP A 304 -29.62 -13.76 -2.03
N GLY A 305 -29.52 -12.43 -2.09
CA GLY A 305 -30.50 -11.56 -2.76
C GLY A 305 -30.41 -11.60 -4.30
N ALA A 306 -31.37 -10.98 -4.99
CA ALA A 306 -31.37 -10.89 -6.44
C ALA A 306 -30.17 -10.06 -6.98
N GLY A 307 -29.82 -10.26 -8.25
CA GLY A 307 -28.74 -9.53 -8.93
C GLY A 307 -27.35 -10.14 -8.79
N PHE A 308 -27.26 -11.41 -8.34
CA PHE A 308 -25.99 -12.11 -8.15
C PHE A 308 -26.05 -13.53 -8.69
N LYS A 309 -24.92 -14.00 -9.21
CA LYS A 309 -24.68 -15.42 -9.53
C LYS A 309 -23.63 -16.02 -8.61
N LEU A 310 -23.78 -17.30 -8.29
CA LEU A 310 -22.81 -18.05 -7.51
C LEU A 310 -21.73 -18.64 -8.43
N GLN A 311 -20.47 -18.47 -8.05
CA GLN A 311 -19.35 -19.19 -8.63
C GLN A 311 -18.68 -20.07 -7.58
N SER A 312 -18.03 -21.13 -8.02
CA SER A 312 -17.25 -21.99 -7.14
C SER A 312 -15.91 -22.38 -7.72
N THR A 313 -14.99 -22.78 -6.84
CA THR A 313 -13.69 -23.35 -7.20
C THR A 313 -13.22 -24.34 -6.13
N GLY A 314 -12.42 -25.32 -6.53
CA GLY A 314 -11.83 -26.31 -5.62
C GLY A 314 -10.51 -25.86 -4.98
N ASN A 315 -9.90 -24.78 -5.47
CA ASN A 315 -8.67 -24.23 -4.88
C ASN A 315 -8.63 -22.69 -4.99
N LEU A 316 -7.86 -22.04 -4.12
CA LEU A 316 -7.61 -20.59 -4.17
C LEU A 316 -6.16 -20.26 -4.59
N THR A 317 -5.48 -21.18 -5.27
CA THR A 317 -4.11 -20.97 -5.73
C THR A 317 -4.15 -20.24 -7.08
N PRO A 318 -3.53 -19.04 -7.22
CA PRO A 318 -3.47 -18.34 -8.48
C PRO A 318 -2.72 -19.14 -9.57
N PRO A 319 -3.16 -19.11 -10.85
CA PRO A 319 -4.35 -18.42 -11.34
C PRO A 319 -5.64 -19.15 -10.97
N ILE A 320 -6.54 -18.44 -10.26
CA ILE A 320 -7.77 -19.05 -9.74
C ILE A 320 -8.82 -19.11 -10.85
N GLN A 321 -9.24 -20.31 -11.20
CA GLN A 321 -10.36 -20.52 -12.13
C GLN A 321 -11.66 -20.62 -11.35
N TRP A 322 -12.61 -19.75 -11.67
CA TRP A 322 -13.95 -19.71 -11.09
C TRP A 322 -14.98 -20.13 -12.12
N THR A 323 -15.86 -21.06 -11.74
CA THR A 323 -16.91 -21.57 -12.62
C THR A 323 -18.27 -21.21 -12.04
N ASP A 324 -19.19 -20.76 -12.90
CA ASP A 324 -20.59 -20.53 -12.52
C ASP A 324 -21.21 -21.83 -11.98
N VAL A 325 -21.87 -21.74 -10.83
CA VAL A 325 -22.63 -22.86 -10.26
C VAL A 325 -23.99 -22.90 -10.95
N PRO A 326 -24.29 -23.95 -11.71
CA PRO A 326 -25.55 -24.03 -12.44
C PRO A 326 -26.73 -24.16 -11.48
N ASN A 327 -27.90 -23.66 -11.90
CA ASN A 327 -29.16 -23.78 -11.16
C ASN A 327 -29.14 -23.20 -9.73
N ALA A 328 -28.33 -22.16 -9.52
CA ALA A 328 -28.22 -21.43 -8.27
C ALA A 328 -28.71 -19.98 -8.45
N PRO A 329 -30.04 -19.73 -8.49
CA PRO A 329 -30.58 -18.39 -8.73
C PRO A 329 -30.51 -17.47 -7.49
N SER A 330 -30.68 -18.05 -6.30
CA SER A 330 -30.67 -17.33 -5.01
C SER A 330 -30.28 -18.22 -3.83
N SER A 331 -30.06 -19.51 -4.06
CA SER A 331 -29.64 -20.47 -3.04
C SER A 331 -28.91 -21.64 -3.68
N PHE A 332 -28.00 -22.27 -2.92
CA PHE A 332 -27.27 -23.46 -3.32
C PHE A 332 -26.92 -24.31 -2.10
N THR A 333 -27.15 -25.62 -2.18
CA THR A 333 -26.80 -26.57 -1.12
C THR A 333 -25.65 -27.48 -1.57
N ALA A 334 -24.53 -27.40 -0.87
CA ALA A 334 -23.36 -28.24 -1.06
C ALA A 334 -23.33 -29.37 -0.03
N ASN A 335 -22.87 -30.56 -0.42
CA ASN A 335 -22.56 -31.65 0.52
C ASN A 335 -21.18 -31.39 1.15
N THR A 336 -21.05 -31.60 2.46
CA THR A 336 -19.78 -31.39 3.20
C THR A 336 -18.94 -32.66 3.36
N ALA A 337 -19.32 -33.77 2.72
CA ALA A 337 -18.66 -35.06 2.92
C ALA A 337 -17.28 -35.20 2.23
N THR A 338 -16.90 -34.30 1.30
CA THR A 338 -15.64 -34.45 0.54
C THR A 338 -14.98 -33.12 0.18
N GLY A 339 -13.67 -33.03 0.45
CA GLY A 339 -12.79 -31.97 -0.08
C GLY A 339 -13.02 -30.57 0.49
N THR A 340 -12.33 -29.59 -0.09
CA THR A 340 -12.54 -28.16 0.17
C THR A 340 -13.14 -27.53 -1.08
N GLN A 341 -14.20 -26.75 -0.92
CA GLN A 341 -14.82 -25.97 -2.00
C GLN A 341 -15.00 -24.53 -1.54
N PHE A 342 -14.73 -23.59 -2.43
CA PHE A 342 -14.87 -22.16 -2.19
C PHE A 342 -15.99 -21.60 -3.07
N TYR A 343 -16.71 -20.61 -2.55
CA TYR A 343 -17.84 -19.98 -3.23
C TYR A 343 -17.70 -18.46 -3.19
N ARG A 344 -18.15 -17.78 -4.25
CA ARG A 344 -18.28 -16.32 -4.29
C ARG A 344 -19.54 -15.90 -5.02
N LEU A 345 -20.06 -14.73 -4.68
CA LEU A 345 -21.11 -14.06 -5.45
C LEU A 345 -20.49 -13.05 -6.40
N ILE A 346 -20.98 -13.01 -7.62
CA ILE A 346 -20.63 -12.01 -8.64
C ILE A 346 -21.90 -11.26 -9.01
N SER A 347 -21.83 -9.93 -9.03
CA SER A 347 -22.95 -9.11 -9.52
C SER A 347 -23.26 -9.48 -10.96
N THR A 348 -24.51 -9.77 -11.25
CA THR A 348 -24.98 -9.84 -12.64
C THR A 348 -25.33 -8.42 -13.08
N PRO A 349 -24.97 -8.03 -14.33
CA PRO A 349 -25.38 -6.75 -14.89
C PRO A 349 -26.90 -6.60 -14.98
#